data_AF-A0AAW1P3P8-F1
#
_entry.id   AF-A0AAW1P3P8-F1
#
_cell.length_a   1.000
_cell.length_b   1.000
_cell.length_c   1.000
_cell.angle_alpha   90.00
_cell.angle_beta   90.00
_cell.angle_gamma   90.00
#
_symmetry.space_group_name_H-M   'P 1'
#
loop_
_entity.id
_entity.type
_entity.pdbx_description
1 polymer ?
#
loop_
_entity_poly.entity_id
_entity_poly.type
_entity_poly.pdbx_seq_one_letter_code
_entity_poly.pdbx_strand_id
1 'polypeptide(L)'
;MLGHQHTKTLRGPAADTAALQRASPACRRRARQAVKRPRTICASLQQAERKRTKTEEIFERIKERNSQAGGAGGGTTYEALKGADSVWEKVRNSQDGSAPVPTFVTENASPLATSPEYDVIMCGGTLGIFLALSLRLQGFRVAVVERAEVKGREQEWNISRKELKELVEQGLLTASQAEECVSSEFNPVRAGFHDNHTTWTRDVLNLGVRPDRLIARAKRRFEQEGGAVFEKTSAQGVVVHPNGVELKLADADESALTGRLLIDCMGNASPLVRQLRGSKKPDGVCCVVGTCSRGFPHNDTGDVIFTNTHIQRGEAGQSKDLQYFWEAFPAGSGESDRTTYMFAYMDAQPSRPSLESMLEDYWQLMPQYQGVESMEQLEVLRILFGFFPTYRESPLRPGWNRTLQIGDASGIQSPLSFGGFGALMRHLPRIRGAVTEALKVDTLDKQSLAAINAYSPGLSGAWMLQRAMSVRPGNPPAQDFINKLLGQNFAAMEKNGDATLKPFLQDVIQWIPLAKTLAGQMVAEPGLVPDILKHVGPFALLDWLRHFIALGTYSALNTVAAPLVRPIGDKLPAKGRYRVHRTLEAWQYGSGGDYRL
;
A
#
# COMPACT_ATOMS: atom_id res chain seq x y z
N MET A 1 19.22 -32.35 58.28
CA MET A 1 19.72 -31.93 59.59
C MET A 1 19.27 -30.51 59.84
N LEU A 2 18.49 -30.33 60.93
CA LEU A 2 18.35 -29.17 61.82
C LEU A 2 18.20 -27.78 61.15
N GLY A 3 17.17 -26.97 61.39
CA GLY A 3 16.12 -26.92 62.41
C GLY A 3 15.58 -25.48 62.37
N HIS A 4 14.26 -25.28 62.22
CA HIS A 4 13.31 -24.96 63.30
C HIS A 4 13.37 -23.48 63.76
N GLN A 5 12.32 -22.71 63.46
CA GLN A 5 11.17 -22.41 64.35
C GLN A 5 11.46 -21.11 65.14
N HIS A 6 10.53 -20.22 65.50
CA HIS A 6 9.08 -20.30 65.62
C HIS A 6 8.52 -18.88 65.93
N THR A 7 7.35 -18.54 65.36
CA THR A 7 6.14 -17.93 66.03
C THR A 7 6.25 -16.59 66.80
N LYS A 8 5.23 -15.72 66.96
CA LYS A 8 3.76 -15.87 67.00
C LYS A 8 3.15 -14.44 67.10
N THR A 9 1.99 -14.20 66.44
CA THR A 9 0.72 -13.58 66.94
C THR A 9 0.74 -12.38 67.92
N LEU A 10 -0.20 -11.41 67.98
CA LEU A 10 -1.64 -11.27 67.60
C LEU A 10 -2.07 -9.81 67.95
N ARG A 11 -3.20 -9.36 67.35
CA ARG A 11 -4.21 -8.40 67.87
C ARG A 11 -3.89 -6.90 68.02
N GLY A 12 -4.58 -6.10 67.18
CA GLY A 12 -5.77 -5.34 67.61
C GLY A 12 -5.59 -3.89 68.11
N PRO A 13 -6.60 -3.01 67.94
CA PRO A 13 -6.43 -1.58 67.66
C PRO A 13 -6.97 -0.64 68.76
N ALA A 14 -6.56 0.64 68.72
CA ALA A 14 -7.13 1.85 69.38
C ALA A 14 -5.96 2.82 69.69
N ALA A 15 -6.06 4.13 69.85
CA ALA A 15 -7.01 5.21 69.57
C ALA A 15 -6.28 6.50 70.03
N ASP A 16 -6.70 7.65 69.52
CA ASP A 16 -6.66 8.97 70.15
C ASP A 16 -5.36 9.59 70.69
N THR A 17 -5.07 10.81 70.21
CA THR A 17 -5.23 12.10 70.93
C THR A 17 -4.46 13.19 70.15
N ALA A 18 -5.15 14.21 69.58
CA ALA A 18 -5.47 15.52 70.18
C ALA A 18 -4.20 16.30 70.62
N ALA A 19 -3.93 17.52 70.18
CA ALA A 19 -4.67 18.71 70.61
C ALA A 19 -4.05 20.06 70.13
N LEU A 20 -4.93 20.97 69.65
CA LEU A 20 -5.12 22.39 70.05
C LEU A 20 -4.03 23.43 69.65
N GLN A 21 -4.32 24.69 69.28
CA GLN A 21 -5.25 25.75 69.77
C GLN A 21 -5.55 26.75 68.62
N ARG A 22 -6.78 27.17 68.29
CA ARG A 22 -7.76 28.10 68.94
C ARG A 22 -7.40 29.60 68.95
N ALA A 23 -8.27 30.41 68.32
CA ALA A 23 -8.66 31.76 68.77
C ALA A 23 -10.07 32.17 68.23
N SER A 24 -11.10 31.82 69.02
CA SER A 24 -12.26 32.58 69.56
C SER A 24 -13.08 33.67 68.80
N PRO A 25 -14.34 33.94 69.27
CA PRO A 25 -15.51 34.25 68.42
C PRO A 25 -16.30 35.53 68.80
N ALA A 26 -17.36 35.88 68.05
CA ALA A 26 -18.46 36.70 68.56
C ALA A 26 -19.82 36.39 67.90
N CYS A 27 -20.87 36.55 68.71
CA CYS A 27 -22.24 36.04 68.63
C CYS A 27 -23.22 37.03 67.95
N ARG A 28 -24.27 36.53 67.25
CA ARG A 28 -25.72 36.74 67.57
C ARG A 28 -26.68 36.50 66.39
N ARG A 29 -27.86 35.97 66.75
CA ARG A 29 -29.02 35.57 65.94
C ARG A 29 -29.89 36.75 65.46
N ARG A 30 -30.52 36.58 64.28
CA ARG A 30 -31.97 36.67 63.93
C ARG A 30 -32.21 37.40 62.59
N ALA A 31 -32.86 36.73 61.64
CA ALA A 31 -34.18 37.09 61.08
C ALA A 31 -34.49 36.26 59.82
N ARG A 32 -35.74 35.78 59.73
CA ARG A 32 -36.33 35.13 58.55
C ARG A 32 -36.71 36.18 57.52
N GLN A 33 -36.49 35.93 56.23
CA GLN A 33 -37.36 36.41 55.15
C GLN A 33 -37.20 35.53 53.90
N ALA A 34 -38.33 35.09 53.35
CA ALA A 34 -38.44 34.27 52.15
C ALA A 34 -38.09 35.08 50.90
N VAL A 35 -37.32 34.49 49.96
CA VAL A 35 -37.15 35.03 48.61
C VAL A 35 -37.32 33.92 47.57
N LYS A 36 -38.10 34.28 46.56
CA LYS A 36 -38.70 33.51 45.48
C LYS A 36 -37.66 32.88 44.54
N ARG A 37 -38.02 31.73 43.97
CA ARG A 37 -37.41 31.18 42.73
C ARG A 37 -37.58 32.18 41.58
N PRO A 38 -36.55 32.39 40.73
CA PRO A 38 -36.71 32.64 39.31
C PRO A 38 -36.31 31.35 38.54
N ARG A 39 -37.25 30.66 37.88
CA ARG A 39 -37.63 30.85 36.47
C ARG A 39 -36.42 30.91 35.53
N THR A 40 -36.12 29.73 34.98
CA THR A 40 -35.81 29.44 33.58
C THR A 40 -35.39 30.64 32.74
N ILE A 41 -34.08 30.79 32.53
CA ILE A 41 -33.53 31.53 31.40
C ILE A 41 -33.06 30.50 30.38
N CYS A 42 -33.54 30.67 29.15
CA CYS A 42 -33.24 29.90 27.97
C CYS A 42 -31.77 29.49 27.88
N ALA A 43 -31.51 28.18 27.91
CA ALA A 43 -30.36 27.60 27.21
C ALA A 43 -30.68 27.56 25.71
N SER A 44 -30.80 28.75 25.10
CA SER A 44 -30.87 28.89 23.65
C SER A 44 -29.45 28.84 23.10
N LEU A 45 -29.12 27.71 22.50
CA LEU A 45 -28.30 27.60 21.29
C LEU A 45 -27.09 28.55 21.21
N GLN A 46 -25.99 28.17 21.86
CA GLN A 46 -24.66 28.44 21.32
C GLN A 46 -24.13 27.14 20.71
N GLN A 47 -24.79 26.67 19.65
CA GLN A 47 -24.06 25.98 18.59
C GLN A 47 -23.26 27.08 17.89
N ALA A 48 -21.98 27.22 18.22
CA ALA A 48 -21.06 27.93 17.35
C ALA A 48 -21.18 27.26 15.97
N GLU A 49 -21.67 28.00 14.96
CA GLU A 49 -21.72 27.52 13.59
C GLU A 49 -20.31 27.10 13.19
N ARG A 50 -20.06 25.78 13.14
CA ARG A 50 -18.80 25.25 12.61
C ARG A 50 -18.74 25.68 11.16
N LYS A 51 -17.83 26.61 10.84
CA LYS A 51 -17.55 26.98 9.45
C LYS A 51 -17.23 25.70 8.67
N ARG A 52 -17.99 25.43 7.61
CA ARG A 52 -17.77 24.24 6.77
C ARG A 52 -16.39 24.31 6.15
N THR A 53 -15.74 23.15 6.01
CA THR A 53 -14.46 23.04 5.30
C THR A 53 -14.71 23.12 3.80
N LYS A 54 -13.72 23.54 3.01
CA LYS A 54 -13.86 23.57 1.55
C LYS A 54 -14.11 22.15 1.01
N THR A 55 -13.49 21.16 1.65
CA THR A 55 -13.74 19.74 1.37
C THR A 55 -15.22 19.37 1.55
N GLU A 56 -15.84 19.70 2.69
CA GLU A 56 -17.25 19.41 2.96
C GLU A 56 -18.17 20.06 1.91
N GLU A 57 -17.92 21.31 1.54
CA GLU A 57 -18.68 22.02 0.51
C GLU A 57 -18.57 21.37 -0.88
N ILE A 58 -17.37 20.93 -1.29
CA ILE A 58 -17.18 20.29 -2.61
C ILE A 58 -17.87 18.92 -2.64
N PHE A 59 -17.81 18.13 -1.57
CA PHE A 59 -18.53 16.85 -1.51
C PHE A 59 -20.05 17.03 -1.66
N GLU A 60 -20.63 18.05 -1.02
CA GLU A 60 -22.05 18.37 -1.16
C GLU A 60 -22.40 18.73 -2.61
N ARG A 61 -21.61 19.60 -3.26
CA ARG A 61 -21.81 19.98 -4.67
C ARG A 61 -21.74 18.78 -5.63
N ILE A 62 -20.83 17.83 -5.38
CA ILE A 62 -20.73 16.62 -6.21
C ILE A 62 -21.95 15.71 -5.99
N LYS A 63 -22.38 15.54 -4.74
CA LYS A 63 -23.54 14.71 -4.38
C LYS A 63 -24.83 15.20 -5.02
N GLU A 64 -25.00 16.51 -5.14
CA GLU A 64 -26.15 17.13 -5.81
C GLU A 64 -26.15 16.88 -7.33
N ARG A 65 -24.97 16.67 -7.95
CA ARG A 65 -24.80 16.52 -9.40
C ARG A 65 -24.77 15.07 -9.89
N ASN A 66 -24.29 14.12 -9.09
CA ASN A 66 -24.14 12.71 -9.48
C ASN A 66 -24.42 11.74 -8.32
N SER A 67 -25.23 10.71 -8.59
CA SER A 67 -25.32 9.50 -7.76
C SER A 67 -24.01 8.71 -7.89
N GLN A 68 -23.07 8.95 -6.98
CA GLN A 68 -21.72 8.36 -7.01
C GLN A 68 -21.75 6.82 -7.21
N ALA A 69 -21.03 6.33 -8.22
CA ALA A 69 -20.92 4.91 -8.53
C ALA A 69 -20.01 4.17 -7.52
N GLY A 70 -20.57 3.19 -6.83
CA GLY A 70 -19.86 2.29 -5.92
C GLY A 70 -19.12 1.19 -6.68
N GLY A 71 -17.81 1.09 -6.47
CA GLY A 71 -16.97 -0.05 -6.84
C GLY A 71 -16.08 -0.47 -5.66
N ALA A 72 -15.62 -1.72 -5.65
CA ALA A 72 -14.81 -2.25 -4.54
C ALA A 72 -13.48 -1.50 -4.40
N GLY A 73 -13.22 -0.89 -3.23
CA GLY A 73 -11.87 -0.41 -2.87
C GLY A 73 -11.75 0.94 -2.18
N GLY A 74 -12.81 1.75 -2.11
CA GLY A 74 -12.82 3.01 -1.36
C GLY A 74 -14.10 3.77 -1.65
N GLY A 75 -14.79 4.23 -0.60
CA GLY A 75 -15.97 5.06 -0.82
C GLY A 75 -15.53 6.44 -1.34
N THR A 76 -16.30 7.02 -2.24
CA THR A 76 -16.07 8.35 -2.81
C THR A 76 -16.88 9.42 -2.10
N THR A 77 -17.54 9.10 -0.99
CA THR A 77 -18.38 10.01 -0.23
C THR A 77 -17.60 10.68 0.90
N TYR A 78 -18.17 11.73 1.46
CA TYR A 78 -17.58 12.39 2.64
C TYR A 78 -17.55 11.46 3.86
N GLU A 79 -18.56 10.60 4.04
CA GLU A 79 -18.59 9.60 5.11
C GLU A 79 -17.46 8.58 4.95
N ALA A 80 -17.14 8.22 3.70
CA ALA A 80 -16.01 7.35 3.42
C ALA A 80 -14.66 8.01 3.71
N LEU A 81 -14.53 9.32 3.46
CA LEU A 81 -13.36 10.10 3.87
C LEU A 81 -13.21 10.06 5.39
N LYS A 82 -14.28 10.33 6.14
CA LYS A 82 -14.28 10.23 7.61
C LYS A 82 -13.95 8.82 8.10
N GLY A 83 -14.45 7.79 7.42
CA GLY A 83 -14.13 6.40 7.71
C GLY A 83 -12.64 6.11 7.52
N ALA A 84 -12.06 6.55 6.38
CA ALA A 84 -10.64 6.40 6.10
C ALA A 84 -9.78 7.15 7.13
N ASP A 85 -10.18 8.37 7.51
CA ASP A 85 -9.51 9.16 8.55
C ASP A 85 -9.56 8.49 9.92
N SER A 86 -10.69 7.89 10.30
CA SER A 86 -10.79 7.14 11.56
C SER A 86 -9.86 5.93 11.57
N VAL A 87 -9.73 5.21 10.46
CA VAL A 87 -8.78 4.09 10.35
C VAL A 87 -7.34 4.61 10.41
N TRP A 88 -7.04 5.69 9.70
CA TRP A 88 -5.71 6.31 9.71
C TRP A 88 -5.33 6.80 11.11
N GLU A 89 -6.23 7.46 11.82
CA GLU A 89 -6.05 7.89 13.20
C GLU A 89 -5.77 6.70 14.14
N LYS A 90 -6.48 5.58 13.99
CA LYS A 90 -6.18 4.36 14.76
C LYS A 90 -4.78 3.84 14.47
N VAL A 91 -4.33 3.84 13.22
CA VAL A 91 -2.97 3.44 12.86
C VAL A 91 -1.94 4.40 13.49
N ARG A 92 -2.16 5.71 13.40
CA ARG A 92 -1.27 6.73 13.99
C ARG A 92 -1.14 6.62 15.50
N ASN A 93 -2.22 6.27 16.19
CA ASN A 93 -2.27 6.16 17.65
C ASN A 93 -2.02 4.73 18.18
N SER A 94 -1.87 3.75 17.29
CA SER A 94 -1.52 2.39 17.70
C SER A 94 -0.11 2.31 18.29
N GLN A 95 0.05 1.43 19.29
CA GLN A 95 1.33 1.06 19.87
C GLN A 95 1.64 -0.41 19.51
N ASP A 96 2.90 -0.68 19.19
CA ASP A 96 3.35 -2.03 18.87
C ASP A 96 3.08 -2.97 20.04
N GLY A 97 2.44 -4.11 19.77
CA GLY A 97 2.15 -5.14 20.78
C GLY A 97 0.97 -4.84 21.70
N SER A 98 0.28 -3.69 21.56
CA SER A 98 -0.76 -3.27 22.52
C SER A 98 -2.15 -3.86 22.28
N ALA A 99 -2.43 -4.34 21.06
CA ALA A 99 -3.74 -4.87 20.69
C ALA A 99 -3.71 -6.40 20.50
N PRO A 100 -4.75 -7.14 20.93
CA PRO A 100 -4.87 -8.57 20.65
C PRO A 100 -4.98 -8.80 19.15
N VAL A 101 -4.21 -9.77 18.66
CA VAL A 101 -4.21 -10.14 17.24
C VAL A 101 -5.44 -11.03 16.98
N PRO A 102 -6.38 -10.63 16.12
CA PRO A 102 -7.53 -11.46 15.81
C PRO A 102 -7.08 -12.74 15.12
N THR A 103 -7.54 -13.88 15.63
CA THR A 103 -7.28 -15.20 15.01
C THR A 103 -8.22 -15.38 13.81
N PHE A 104 -7.65 -15.52 12.63
CA PHE A 104 -8.36 -15.79 11.38
C PHE A 104 -7.95 -17.14 10.76
N VAL A 105 -6.66 -17.46 10.82
CA VAL A 105 -6.09 -18.75 10.43
C VAL A 105 -5.78 -19.58 11.67
N THR A 106 -6.25 -20.82 11.67
CA THR A 106 -5.91 -21.85 12.65
C THR A 106 -5.34 -23.09 11.95
N GLU A 107 -4.62 -23.93 12.69
CA GLU A 107 -4.10 -25.19 12.18
C GLU A 107 -4.81 -26.36 12.86
N ASN A 108 -5.12 -27.40 12.07
CA ASN A 108 -5.66 -28.66 12.55
C ASN A 108 -4.73 -29.79 12.11
N ALA A 109 -4.31 -30.63 13.04
CA ALA A 109 -3.40 -31.74 12.75
C ALA A 109 -4.06 -32.89 11.98
N SER A 110 -5.40 -33.00 12.05
CA SER A 110 -6.15 -33.99 11.29
C SER A 110 -6.25 -33.60 9.82
N PRO A 111 -6.15 -34.53 8.87
CA PRO A 111 -6.42 -34.25 7.46
C PRO A 111 -7.90 -33.87 7.24
N LEU A 112 -8.18 -33.18 6.14
CA LEU A 112 -9.53 -33.05 5.60
C LEU A 112 -10.11 -34.45 5.35
N ALA A 113 -11.37 -34.64 5.72
CA ALA A 113 -12.07 -35.92 5.60
C ALA A 113 -12.30 -36.34 4.14
N THR A 114 -12.46 -35.36 3.25
CA THR A 114 -12.63 -35.54 1.80
C THR A 114 -11.48 -34.89 1.05
N SER A 115 -11.28 -35.32 -0.21
CA SER A 115 -10.33 -34.66 -1.11
C SER A 115 -10.76 -33.20 -1.34
N PRO A 116 -9.82 -32.24 -1.37
CA PRO A 116 -10.14 -30.85 -1.65
C PRO A 116 -10.93 -30.67 -2.96
N GLU A 117 -11.99 -29.88 -2.89
CA GLU A 117 -12.85 -29.54 -4.02
C GLU A 117 -12.10 -28.71 -5.08
N TYR A 118 -11.24 -27.80 -4.64
CA TYR A 118 -10.42 -26.95 -5.49
C TYR A 118 -8.93 -27.24 -5.33
N ASP A 119 -8.15 -27.01 -6.39
CA ASP A 119 -6.70 -26.94 -6.26
C ASP A 119 -6.29 -25.62 -5.62
N VAL A 120 -6.95 -24.52 -6.00
CA VAL A 120 -6.68 -23.17 -5.49
C VAL A 120 -7.96 -22.46 -5.10
N ILE A 121 -7.98 -21.88 -3.89
CA ILE A 121 -8.97 -20.89 -3.47
C ILE A 121 -8.28 -19.53 -3.44
N MET A 122 -8.75 -18.59 -4.25
CA MET A 122 -8.27 -17.21 -4.32
C MET A 122 -9.19 -16.30 -3.50
N CYS A 123 -8.68 -15.70 -2.43
CA CYS A 123 -9.42 -14.69 -1.66
C CYS A 123 -9.06 -13.30 -2.16
N GLY A 124 -10.05 -12.52 -2.61
CA GLY A 124 -9.86 -11.21 -3.24
C GLY A 124 -9.83 -11.33 -4.76
N GLY A 125 -10.90 -10.90 -5.42
CA GLY A 125 -11.10 -11.11 -6.85
C GLY A 125 -10.61 -9.97 -7.74
N THR A 126 -10.50 -8.74 -7.22
CA THR A 126 -10.18 -7.55 -8.04
C THR A 126 -8.87 -7.70 -8.83
N LEU A 127 -7.76 -7.98 -8.15
CA LEU A 127 -6.49 -8.33 -8.81
C LEU A 127 -6.29 -9.85 -8.91
N GLY A 128 -6.87 -10.61 -7.98
CA GLY A 128 -6.71 -12.07 -7.93
C GLY A 128 -7.27 -12.78 -9.17
N ILE A 129 -8.25 -12.19 -9.86
CA ILE A 129 -8.86 -12.81 -11.06
C ILE A 129 -7.85 -13.07 -12.18
N PHE A 130 -6.81 -12.25 -12.32
CA PHE A 130 -5.78 -12.46 -13.35
C PHE A 130 -4.96 -13.71 -13.06
N LEU A 131 -4.48 -13.89 -11.82
CA LEU A 131 -3.76 -15.11 -11.47
C LEU A 131 -4.70 -16.32 -11.48
N ALA A 132 -5.93 -16.18 -10.98
CA ALA A 132 -6.93 -17.25 -10.99
C ALA A 132 -7.23 -17.75 -12.41
N LEU A 133 -7.46 -16.84 -13.37
CA LEU A 133 -7.61 -17.17 -14.79
C LEU A 133 -6.36 -17.85 -15.34
N SER A 134 -5.18 -17.32 -15.06
CA SER A 134 -3.93 -17.90 -15.55
C SER A 134 -3.71 -19.35 -15.08
N LEU A 135 -4.16 -19.68 -13.86
CA LEU A 135 -4.10 -21.01 -13.25
C LEU A 135 -5.22 -21.92 -13.78
N ARG A 136 -6.43 -21.40 -14.01
CA ARG A 136 -7.49 -22.14 -14.73
C ARG A 136 -7.03 -22.58 -16.11
N LEU A 137 -6.37 -21.70 -16.85
CA LEU A 137 -5.77 -22.01 -18.16
C LEU A 137 -4.63 -23.06 -18.08
N GLN A 138 -4.11 -23.36 -16.88
CA GLN A 138 -3.16 -24.46 -16.65
C GLN A 138 -3.85 -25.78 -16.24
N GLY A 139 -5.18 -25.81 -16.18
CA GLY A 139 -5.97 -27.01 -15.90
C GLY A 139 -6.37 -27.19 -14.43
N PHE A 140 -5.98 -26.31 -13.51
CA PHE A 140 -6.33 -26.42 -12.09
C PHE A 140 -7.78 -26.09 -11.81
N ARG A 141 -8.43 -26.69 -10.80
CA ARG A 141 -9.74 -26.26 -10.31
C ARG A 141 -9.55 -25.04 -9.41
N VAL A 142 -10.15 -23.90 -9.75
CA VAL A 142 -9.93 -22.63 -9.05
C VAL A 142 -11.26 -22.00 -8.65
N ALA A 143 -11.36 -21.59 -7.39
CA ALA A 143 -12.44 -20.75 -6.86
C ALA A 143 -11.91 -19.34 -6.54
N VAL A 144 -12.70 -18.31 -6.82
CA VAL A 144 -12.44 -16.93 -6.41
C VAL A 144 -13.53 -16.52 -5.42
N VAL A 145 -13.13 -16.05 -4.24
CA VAL A 145 -14.03 -15.55 -3.18
C VAL A 145 -13.81 -14.07 -3.00
N GLU A 146 -14.88 -13.28 -3.11
CA GLU A 146 -14.85 -11.83 -2.98
C GLU A 146 -16.03 -11.35 -2.13
N ARG A 147 -15.74 -10.47 -1.16
CA ARG A 147 -16.76 -9.94 -0.23
C ARG A 147 -17.78 -9.02 -0.91
N ALA A 148 -17.43 -8.51 -2.09
CA ALA A 148 -18.26 -7.67 -2.94
C ALA A 148 -18.40 -8.32 -4.33
N GLU A 149 -18.76 -7.54 -5.33
CA GLU A 149 -18.67 -7.97 -6.72
C GLU A 149 -17.20 -7.91 -7.19
N VAL A 150 -16.77 -8.92 -7.97
CA VAL A 150 -15.51 -8.94 -8.69
C VAL A 150 -15.63 -7.98 -9.87
N LYS A 151 -15.46 -6.70 -9.55
CA LYS A 151 -15.67 -5.58 -10.48
C LYS A 151 -14.61 -4.52 -10.26
N GLY A 152 -14.01 -4.08 -11.35
CA GLY A 152 -13.12 -2.93 -11.33
C GLY A 152 -13.87 -1.60 -11.21
N ARG A 153 -13.18 -0.60 -10.69
CA ARG A 153 -13.65 0.79 -10.67
C ARG A 153 -13.59 1.42 -12.07
N GLU A 154 -14.33 2.49 -12.28
CA GLU A 154 -14.26 3.28 -13.53
C GLU A 154 -12.99 4.12 -13.64
N GLN A 155 -12.35 4.42 -12.50
CA GLN A 155 -11.05 5.09 -12.45
C GLN A 155 -9.97 4.22 -13.10
N GLU A 156 -9.22 4.83 -13.99
CA GLU A 156 -8.16 4.22 -14.75
C GLU A 156 -7.02 3.71 -13.86
N TRP A 157 -6.36 2.65 -14.33
CA TRP A 157 -5.03 2.27 -13.88
C TRP A 157 -4.03 2.69 -14.94
N ASN A 158 -3.07 3.52 -14.54
CA ASN A 158 -1.96 3.91 -15.38
C ASN A 158 -0.92 2.79 -15.43
N ILE A 159 -0.54 2.40 -16.64
CA ILE A 159 0.37 1.29 -16.90
C ILE A 159 1.13 1.56 -18.21
N SER A 160 2.23 0.86 -18.44
CA SER A 160 2.97 0.91 -19.71
C SER A 160 2.46 -0.16 -20.66
N ARG A 161 2.51 0.09 -21.98
CA ARG A 161 2.02 -0.84 -23.01
C ARG A 161 2.58 -2.26 -22.89
N LYS A 162 3.85 -2.39 -22.51
CA LYS A 162 4.49 -3.70 -22.30
C LYS A 162 3.88 -4.51 -21.15
N GLU A 163 3.48 -3.86 -20.07
CA GLU A 163 2.92 -4.56 -18.91
C GLU A 163 1.47 -5.00 -19.21
N LEU A 164 0.72 -4.22 -20.00
CA LEU A 164 -0.58 -4.66 -20.52
C LEU A 164 -0.43 -5.87 -21.47
N LYS A 165 0.64 -5.89 -22.28
CA LYS A 165 0.94 -6.99 -23.22
C LYS A 165 1.14 -8.33 -22.51
N GLU A 166 1.58 -8.35 -21.25
CA GLU A 166 1.71 -9.58 -20.46
C GLU A 166 0.37 -10.35 -20.37
N LEU A 167 -0.77 -9.65 -20.28
CA LEU A 167 -2.08 -10.32 -20.29
C LEU A 167 -2.34 -11.08 -21.59
N VAL A 168 -1.83 -10.57 -22.71
CA VAL A 168 -1.96 -11.20 -24.03
C VAL A 168 -0.98 -12.36 -24.14
N GLU A 169 0.28 -12.17 -23.75
CA GLU A 169 1.33 -13.21 -23.80
C GLU A 169 1.00 -14.40 -22.88
N GLN A 170 0.34 -14.14 -21.76
CA GLN A 170 -0.13 -15.20 -20.85
C GLN A 170 -1.45 -15.85 -21.30
N GLY A 171 -2.09 -15.35 -22.35
CA GLY A 171 -3.33 -15.87 -22.93
C GLY A 171 -4.61 -15.52 -22.14
N LEU A 172 -4.55 -14.50 -21.27
CA LEU A 172 -5.71 -14.06 -20.48
C LEU A 172 -6.67 -13.23 -21.33
N LEU A 173 -6.14 -12.46 -22.29
CA LEU A 173 -6.90 -11.63 -23.22
C LEU A 173 -6.32 -11.75 -24.63
N THR A 174 -7.11 -11.46 -25.65
CA THR A 174 -6.60 -11.21 -27.00
C THR A 174 -6.04 -9.79 -27.12
N ALA A 175 -5.24 -9.52 -28.15
CA ALA A 175 -4.73 -8.16 -28.41
C ALA A 175 -5.85 -7.12 -28.56
N SER A 176 -6.92 -7.46 -29.29
CA SER A 176 -8.11 -6.58 -29.43
C SER A 176 -8.78 -6.32 -28.08
N GLN A 177 -8.96 -7.37 -27.27
CA GLN A 177 -9.59 -7.23 -25.95
C GLN A 177 -8.77 -6.35 -25.01
N ALA A 178 -7.44 -6.44 -25.06
CA ALA A 178 -6.56 -5.58 -24.28
C ALA A 178 -6.64 -4.12 -24.74
N GLU A 179 -6.66 -3.88 -26.05
CA GLU A 179 -6.78 -2.53 -26.62
C GLU A 179 -8.15 -1.89 -26.29
N GLU A 180 -9.24 -2.66 -26.35
CA GLU A 180 -10.59 -2.20 -25.96
C GLU A 180 -10.71 -1.79 -24.46
N CYS A 181 -9.73 -2.20 -23.65
CA CYS A 181 -9.61 -1.80 -22.25
C CYS A 181 -8.78 -0.53 -22.05
N VAL A 182 -8.07 -0.04 -23.07
CA VAL A 182 -7.37 1.25 -23.04
C VAL A 182 -8.39 2.36 -23.25
N SER A 183 -8.32 3.40 -22.44
CA SER A 183 -9.21 4.57 -22.50
C SER A 183 -8.49 5.89 -22.69
N SER A 184 -7.20 5.96 -22.36
CA SER A 184 -6.33 7.07 -22.69
C SER A 184 -4.93 6.57 -23.01
N GLU A 185 -4.27 7.23 -23.94
CA GLU A 185 -2.84 7.09 -24.23
C GLU A 185 -2.30 8.50 -24.46
N PHE A 186 -1.24 8.86 -23.75
CA PHE A 186 -0.68 10.21 -23.76
C PHE A 186 0.84 10.13 -23.74
N ASN A 187 1.51 11.15 -24.25
CA ASN A 187 2.96 11.25 -24.27
C ASN A 187 3.35 12.70 -24.60
N PRO A 188 4.45 13.23 -24.03
CA PRO A 188 5.37 12.59 -23.10
C PRO A 188 4.85 12.55 -21.64
N VAL A 189 5.62 11.91 -20.77
CA VAL A 189 5.44 11.94 -19.31
C VAL A 189 6.62 12.62 -18.64
N ARG A 190 6.36 13.32 -17.53
CA ARG A 190 7.32 14.16 -16.82
C ARG A 190 7.61 13.61 -15.42
N ALA A 191 8.88 13.73 -15.02
CA ALA A 191 9.29 13.73 -13.62
C ALA A 191 10.01 15.05 -13.35
N GLY A 192 9.59 15.83 -12.35
CA GLY A 192 10.16 17.16 -12.13
C GLY A 192 10.15 17.61 -10.68
N PHE A 193 11.14 18.42 -10.30
CA PHE A 193 11.32 18.82 -8.91
C PHE A 193 11.53 20.33 -8.82
N HIS A 194 10.77 20.97 -7.94
CA HIS A 194 10.71 22.43 -7.80
C HIS A 194 12.09 23.07 -7.65
N ASP A 195 12.34 24.11 -8.44
CA ASP A 195 13.61 24.83 -8.57
C ASP A 195 14.83 23.93 -8.83
N ASN A 196 14.59 22.78 -9.46
CA ASN A 196 15.61 21.81 -9.79
C ASN A 196 15.35 21.17 -11.16
N HIS A 197 15.73 19.90 -11.32
CA HIS A 197 15.69 19.22 -12.61
C HIS A 197 14.27 18.77 -13.03
N THR A 198 14.03 18.79 -14.34
CA THR A 198 12.85 18.17 -14.96
C THR A 198 13.30 17.25 -16.08
N THR A 199 12.83 16.01 -16.04
CA THR A 199 13.09 14.97 -17.02
C THR A 199 11.80 14.60 -17.74
N TRP A 200 11.90 14.41 -19.06
CA TRP A 200 10.79 13.92 -19.88
C TRP A 200 11.13 12.55 -20.45
N THR A 201 10.16 11.65 -20.44
CA THR A 201 10.28 10.35 -21.10
C THR A 201 8.97 9.98 -21.79
N ARG A 202 8.95 8.80 -22.41
CA ARG A 202 7.78 8.29 -23.15
C ARG A 202 7.52 6.86 -22.73
N ASP A 203 6.27 6.44 -22.90
CA ASP A 203 5.87 5.03 -22.79
C ASP A 203 6.05 4.41 -21.39
N VAL A 204 5.94 5.26 -20.35
CA VAL A 204 5.97 4.88 -18.93
C VAL A 204 4.68 5.36 -18.27
N LEU A 205 3.87 4.43 -17.73
CA LEU A 205 2.56 4.72 -17.11
C LEU A 205 1.60 5.53 -18.01
N ASN A 206 1.84 5.48 -19.32
CA ASN A 206 1.27 6.38 -20.30
C ASN A 206 -0.09 5.91 -20.85
N LEU A 207 -0.53 4.70 -20.46
CA LEU A 207 -1.84 4.15 -20.80
C LEU A 207 -2.77 4.19 -19.60
N GLY A 208 -3.93 4.82 -19.73
CA GLY A 208 -5.05 4.67 -18.81
C GLY A 208 -5.92 3.48 -19.19
N VAL A 209 -5.81 2.38 -18.46
CA VAL A 209 -6.60 1.15 -18.66
C VAL A 209 -7.80 1.14 -17.73
N ARG A 210 -8.97 0.73 -18.25
CA ARG A 210 -10.26 0.66 -17.56
C ARG A 210 -10.41 -0.63 -16.74
N PRO A 211 -10.30 -0.58 -15.39
CA PRO A 211 -10.35 -1.78 -14.57
C PRO A 211 -11.71 -2.46 -14.62
N ASP A 212 -12.81 -1.70 -14.68
CA ASP A 212 -14.17 -2.20 -14.85
C ASP A 212 -14.30 -3.12 -16.08
N ARG A 213 -13.75 -2.70 -17.22
CA ARG A 213 -13.74 -3.49 -18.46
C ARG A 213 -12.77 -4.66 -18.38
N LEU A 214 -11.56 -4.41 -17.88
CA LEU A 214 -10.48 -5.39 -17.82
C LEU A 214 -10.84 -6.58 -16.93
N ILE A 215 -11.32 -6.29 -15.71
CA ILE A 215 -11.76 -7.30 -14.74
C ILE A 215 -12.99 -8.04 -15.24
N ALA A 216 -13.97 -7.34 -15.84
CA ALA A 216 -15.15 -8.00 -16.39
C ALA A 216 -14.81 -9.01 -17.49
N ARG A 217 -13.83 -8.69 -18.36
CA ARG A 217 -13.34 -9.62 -19.38
C ARG A 217 -12.61 -10.81 -18.77
N ALA A 218 -11.69 -10.56 -17.84
CA ALA A 218 -10.96 -11.62 -17.15
C ALA A 218 -11.90 -12.57 -16.39
N LYS A 219 -12.89 -12.01 -15.66
CA LYS A 219 -13.93 -12.76 -14.93
C LYS A 219 -14.75 -13.62 -15.89
N ARG A 220 -15.30 -13.03 -16.95
CA ARG A 220 -16.11 -13.78 -17.93
C ARG A 220 -15.32 -14.94 -18.54
N ARG A 221 -14.05 -14.68 -18.91
CA ARG A 221 -13.17 -15.71 -19.45
C ARG A 221 -12.89 -16.81 -18.42
N PHE A 222 -12.68 -16.45 -17.16
CA PHE A 222 -12.46 -17.39 -16.07
C PHE A 222 -13.68 -18.32 -15.87
N GLU A 223 -14.88 -17.77 -15.86
CA GLU A 223 -16.14 -18.54 -15.76
C GLU A 223 -16.33 -19.46 -16.97
N GLN A 224 -16.08 -18.96 -18.19
CA GLN A 224 -16.14 -19.76 -19.42
C GLN A 224 -15.17 -20.95 -19.41
N GLU A 225 -14.01 -20.78 -18.79
CA GLU A 225 -13.02 -21.84 -18.61
C GLU A 225 -13.36 -22.76 -17.42
N GLY A 226 -14.50 -22.59 -16.76
CA GLY A 226 -14.98 -23.43 -15.65
C GLY A 226 -14.46 -23.03 -14.27
N GLY A 227 -13.99 -21.80 -14.09
CA GLY A 227 -13.67 -21.24 -12.78
C GLY A 227 -14.92 -20.87 -11.99
N ALA A 228 -14.91 -21.07 -10.67
CA ALA A 228 -16.02 -20.72 -9.79
C ALA A 228 -15.81 -19.34 -9.14
N VAL A 229 -16.82 -18.48 -9.14
CA VAL A 229 -16.77 -17.15 -8.51
C VAL A 229 -17.86 -17.04 -7.45
N PHE A 230 -17.45 -16.74 -6.22
CA PHE A 230 -18.31 -16.51 -5.06
C PHE A 230 -18.23 -15.01 -4.72
N GLU A 231 -19.15 -14.24 -5.31
CA GLU A 231 -19.29 -12.80 -5.06
C GLU A 231 -20.21 -12.53 -3.87
N LYS A 232 -20.03 -11.38 -3.23
CA LYS A 232 -20.79 -10.98 -2.03
C LYS A 232 -20.65 -12.01 -0.91
N THR A 233 -19.52 -12.72 -0.89
CA THR A 233 -19.22 -13.79 0.05
C THR A 233 -17.95 -13.44 0.81
N SER A 234 -18.06 -13.25 2.13
CA SER A 234 -16.92 -12.87 2.96
C SER A 234 -16.24 -14.09 3.57
N ALA A 235 -14.92 -14.16 3.46
CA ALA A 235 -14.11 -15.12 4.21
C ALA A 235 -14.16 -14.79 5.72
N GLN A 236 -14.48 -15.77 6.56
CA GLN A 236 -14.60 -15.62 8.03
C GLN A 236 -13.46 -16.27 8.80
N GLY A 237 -12.78 -17.25 8.19
CA GLY A 237 -11.62 -17.89 8.78
C GLY A 237 -11.10 -19.01 7.90
N VAL A 238 -9.87 -19.46 8.20
CA VAL A 238 -9.20 -20.53 7.47
C VAL A 238 -8.72 -21.57 8.48
N VAL A 239 -9.00 -22.84 8.22
CA VAL A 239 -8.38 -23.96 8.93
C VAL A 239 -7.40 -24.64 7.99
N VAL A 240 -6.13 -24.68 8.37
CA VAL A 240 -5.07 -25.35 7.61
C VAL A 240 -4.93 -26.78 8.09
N HIS A 241 -5.00 -27.73 7.16
CA HIS A 241 -4.84 -29.16 7.38
C HIS A 241 -3.58 -29.68 6.67
N PRO A 242 -3.05 -30.88 7.02
CA PRO A 242 -1.90 -31.45 6.33
C PRO A 242 -2.09 -31.63 4.82
N ASN A 243 -3.30 -31.93 4.37
CA ASN A 243 -3.66 -32.23 2.98
C ASN A 243 -4.48 -31.13 2.27
N GLY A 244 -4.78 -30.01 2.92
CA GLY A 244 -5.56 -28.93 2.31
C GLY A 244 -5.88 -27.78 3.27
N VAL A 245 -6.80 -26.92 2.86
CA VAL A 245 -7.32 -25.79 3.63
C VAL A 245 -8.85 -25.84 3.58
N GLU A 246 -9.49 -25.45 4.67
CA GLU A 246 -10.94 -25.20 4.76
C GLU A 246 -11.14 -23.69 4.93
N LEU A 247 -11.77 -23.04 3.96
CA LEU A 247 -12.15 -21.63 4.00
C LEU A 247 -13.60 -21.50 4.46
N LYS A 248 -13.82 -20.92 5.63
CA LYS A 248 -15.16 -20.64 6.15
C LYS A 248 -15.72 -19.40 5.50
N LEU A 249 -16.96 -19.50 5.02
CA LEU A 249 -17.66 -18.42 4.34
C LEU A 249 -18.77 -17.85 5.24
N ALA A 250 -19.02 -16.54 5.13
CA ALA A 250 -20.25 -15.94 5.62
C ALA A 250 -21.32 -15.95 4.53
N ASP A 251 -22.56 -16.17 4.95
CA ASP A 251 -23.77 -15.93 4.16
C ASP A 251 -23.81 -16.64 2.80
N ALA A 252 -23.17 -17.82 2.69
CA ALA A 252 -23.22 -18.70 1.53
C ALA A 252 -24.05 -19.97 1.82
N ASP A 253 -24.69 -20.52 0.78
CA ASP A 253 -25.43 -21.80 0.86
C ASP A 253 -24.52 -22.96 1.30
N GLU A 254 -23.21 -22.87 0.98
CA GLU A 254 -22.16 -23.72 1.51
C GLU A 254 -21.43 -23.03 2.68
N SER A 255 -21.27 -23.75 3.80
CA SER A 255 -20.64 -23.19 5.00
C SER A 255 -19.10 -23.07 4.90
N ALA A 256 -18.47 -23.81 3.99
CA ALA A 256 -17.03 -23.77 3.75
C ALA A 256 -16.65 -24.32 2.38
N LEU A 257 -15.53 -23.82 1.83
CA LEU A 257 -14.87 -24.38 0.64
C LEU A 257 -13.58 -25.10 1.04
N THR A 258 -13.22 -26.16 0.31
CA THR A 258 -11.94 -26.87 0.54
C THR A 258 -10.98 -26.75 -0.64
N GLY A 259 -9.71 -26.49 -0.35
CA GLY A 259 -8.67 -26.25 -1.35
C GLY A 259 -7.36 -26.96 -1.03
N ARG A 260 -6.48 -27.15 -2.02
CA ARG A 260 -5.10 -27.61 -1.75
C ARG A 260 -4.19 -26.46 -1.32
N LEU A 261 -4.45 -25.26 -1.83
CA LEU A 261 -3.73 -24.01 -1.58
C LEU A 261 -4.75 -22.85 -1.49
N LEU A 262 -4.63 -22.02 -0.47
CA LEU A 262 -5.28 -20.70 -0.41
C LEU A 262 -4.29 -19.63 -0.84
N ILE A 263 -4.70 -18.78 -1.78
CA ILE A 263 -3.97 -17.59 -2.18
C ILE A 263 -4.71 -16.36 -1.67
N ASP A 264 -4.04 -15.59 -0.82
CA ASP A 264 -4.55 -14.34 -0.27
C ASP A 264 -4.16 -13.16 -1.16
N CYS A 265 -5.15 -12.59 -1.82
CA CYS A 265 -5.09 -11.40 -2.65
C CYS A 265 -6.07 -10.31 -2.14
N MET A 266 -6.42 -10.30 -0.84
CA MET A 266 -7.36 -9.34 -0.24
C MET A 266 -6.73 -7.97 0.08
N GLY A 267 -5.45 -7.80 -0.25
CA GLY A 267 -4.68 -6.58 -0.07
C GLY A 267 -4.16 -6.33 1.34
N ASN A 268 -3.63 -5.13 1.58
CA ASN A 268 -2.97 -4.75 2.85
C ASN A 268 -3.86 -4.92 4.10
N ALA A 269 -5.18 -4.83 3.91
CA ALA A 269 -6.16 -4.98 4.97
C ALA A 269 -6.58 -6.44 5.24
N SER A 270 -5.99 -7.42 4.53
CA SER A 270 -6.29 -8.85 4.68
C SER A 270 -6.25 -9.29 6.15
N PRO A 271 -7.28 -10.04 6.63
CA PRO A 271 -7.26 -10.65 7.95
C PRO A 271 -6.06 -11.59 8.18
N LEU A 272 -5.60 -12.32 7.15
CA LEU A 272 -4.42 -13.17 7.25
C LEU A 272 -3.16 -12.32 7.46
N VAL A 273 -3.02 -11.25 6.68
CA VAL A 273 -1.89 -10.30 6.81
C VAL A 273 -1.89 -9.63 8.18
N ARG A 274 -3.06 -9.21 8.68
CA ARG A 274 -3.20 -8.64 10.02
C ARG A 274 -2.78 -9.64 11.10
N GLN A 275 -3.15 -10.92 10.96
CA GLN A 275 -2.72 -11.94 11.90
C GLN A 275 -1.20 -12.18 11.84
N LEU A 276 -0.60 -12.18 10.64
CA LEU A 276 0.85 -12.34 10.46
C LEU A 276 1.65 -11.16 11.01
N ARG A 277 1.18 -9.93 10.78
CA ARG A 277 1.87 -8.70 11.22
C ARG A 277 1.55 -8.34 12.67
N GLY A 278 0.49 -8.91 13.23
CA GLY A 278 -0.01 -8.57 14.56
C GLY A 278 -0.39 -7.10 14.68
N SER A 279 -0.05 -6.49 15.81
CA SER A 279 -0.25 -5.06 16.08
C SER A 279 0.93 -4.17 15.67
N LYS A 280 1.82 -4.66 14.78
CA LYS A 280 2.96 -3.89 14.29
C LYS A 280 2.50 -2.70 13.46
N LYS A 281 2.97 -1.53 13.83
CA LYS A 281 2.78 -0.28 13.12
C LYS A 281 3.57 -0.29 11.80
N PRO A 282 3.04 0.31 10.72
CA PRO A 282 3.81 0.46 9.49
C PRO A 282 5.09 1.29 9.71
N ASP A 283 6.17 0.88 9.03
CA ASP A 283 7.46 1.58 9.06
C ASP A 283 7.40 2.92 8.30
N GLY A 284 6.47 3.04 7.34
CA GLY A 284 6.21 4.24 6.55
C GLY A 284 4.83 4.19 5.93
N VAL A 285 4.29 5.34 5.56
CA VAL A 285 2.95 5.49 5.00
C VAL A 285 3.01 6.51 3.87
N CYS A 286 2.34 6.21 2.77
CA CYS A 286 2.00 7.21 1.76
C CYS A 286 0.52 7.57 1.90
N CYS A 287 0.23 8.81 2.20
CA CYS A 287 -1.13 9.34 2.15
C CYS A 287 -1.33 10.04 0.82
N VAL A 288 -2.46 9.80 0.16
CA VAL A 288 -2.83 10.39 -1.12
C VAL A 288 -4.21 11.01 -1.04
N VAL A 289 -4.37 12.15 -1.67
CA VAL A 289 -5.63 12.84 -1.93
C VAL A 289 -5.64 13.33 -3.37
N GLY A 290 -6.81 13.57 -3.96
CA GLY A 290 -6.85 14.03 -5.35
C GLY A 290 -8.25 14.15 -5.92
N THR A 291 -8.32 14.50 -7.20
CA THR A 291 -9.57 14.55 -7.95
C THR A 291 -9.42 14.00 -9.36
N CYS A 292 -10.52 13.52 -9.92
CA CYS A 292 -10.73 13.61 -11.36
C CYS A 292 -11.57 14.87 -11.62
N SER A 293 -11.11 15.73 -12.51
CA SER A 293 -11.80 16.99 -12.82
C SER A 293 -11.77 17.28 -14.31
N ARG A 294 -12.78 18.01 -14.77
CA ARG A 294 -12.96 18.43 -16.16
C ARG A 294 -12.70 19.92 -16.32
N GLY A 295 -12.16 20.29 -17.48
CA GLY A 295 -11.94 21.69 -17.87
C GLY A 295 -10.47 22.06 -18.01
N PHE A 296 -9.55 21.09 -18.05
CA PHE A 296 -8.14 21.38 -18.27
C PHE A 296 -7.88 21.75 -19.74
N PRO A 297 -7.24 22.91 -20.02
CA PRO A 297 -7.00 23.38 -21.39
C PRO A 297 -5.89 22.60 -22.11
N HIS A 298 -4.91 22.08 -21.36
CA HIS A 298 -3.81 21.26 -21.87
C HIS A 298 -3.80 19.92 -21.13
N ASN A 299 -4.01 18.82 -21.85
CA ASN A 299 -4.20 17.49 -21.25
C ASN A 299 -3.63 16.35 -22.10
N ASP A 300 -2.48 16.58 -22.73
CA ASP A 300 -1.78 15.66 -23.63
C ASP A 300 -0.53 15.01 -22.99
N THR A 301 -0.16 15.44 -21.79
CA THR A 301 1.01 14.97 -21.03
C THR A 301 0.63 14.46 -19.63
N GLY A 302 1.48 13.63 -19.05
CA GLY A 302 1.32 13.13 -17.68
C GLY A 302 2.51 13.46 -16.77
N ASP A 303 2.27 13.49 -15.46
CA ASP A 303 3.29 13.63 -14.42
C ASP A 303 3.36 12.32 -13.62
N VAL A 304 4.51 11.65 -13.65
CA VAL A 304 4.77 10.41 -12.88
C VAL A 304 5.20 10.74 -11.45
N ILE A 305 5.94 11.82 -11.26
CA ILE A 305 6.25 12.38 -9.95
C ILE A 305 6.68 13.84 -10.12
N PHE A 306 5.99 14.75 -9.44
CA PHE A 306 6.29 16.18 -9.55
C PHE A 306 6.27 16.89 -8.20
N THR A 307 7.12 17.89 -8.01
CA THR A 307 6.97 18.86 -6.90
C THR A 307 6.94 20.27 -7.46
N ASN A 308 6.00 21.09 -6.99
CA ASN A 308 5.92 22.52 -7.31
C ASN A 308 6.18 23.41 -6.08
N THR A 309 6.58 22.82 -4.96
CA THR A 309 6.87 23.53 -3.72
C THR A 309 8.12 22.96 -3.04
N HIS A 310 8.74 23.78 -2.19
CA HIS A 310 9.60 23.29 -1.12
C HIS A 310 8.81 22.50 -0.06
N ILE A 311 9.53 21.92 0.90
CA ILE A 311 8.93 21.29 2.09
C ILE A 311 7.99 22.27 2.79
N GLN A 312 6.72 21.91 2.89
CA GLN A 312 5.72 22.65 3.64
C GLN A 312 6.02 22.52 5.13
N ARG A 313 6.05 23.65 5.84
CA ARG A 313 6.30 23.69 7.29
C ARG A 313 5.00 23.84 8.04
N GLY A 314 4.81 23.01 9.06
CA GLY A 314 3.72 23.18 9.99
C GLY A 314 3.90 24.41 10.89
N GLU A 315 2.82 24.88 11.49
CA GLU A 315 2.89 25.87 12.56
C GLU A 315 3.72 25.32 13.73
N ALA A 316 4.41 26.20 14.46
CA ALA A 316 5.23 25.82 15.61
C ALA A 316 4.39 25.00 16.63
N GLY A 317 4.81 23.76 16.89
CA GLY A 317 4.10 22.84 17.79
C GLY A 317 3.10 21.89 17.13
N GLN A 318 2.80 22.04 15.83
CA GLN A 318 2.08 21.06 15.01
C GLN A 318 3.01 20.52 13.93
N SER A 319 3.50 19.28 14.07
CA SER A 319 4.42 18.69 13.08
C SER A 319 3.69 18.26 11.79
N LYS A 320 3.30 19.25 10.96
CA LYS A 320 2.80 19.07 9.60
C LYS A 320 3.89 19.14 8.52
N ASP A 321 5.16 19.07 8.92
CA ASP A 321 6.27 19.13 7.97
C ASP A 321 6.20 17.98 6.96
N LEU A 322 5.95 18.32 5.70
CA LEU A 322 5.73 17.38 4.60
C LEU A 322 6.28 17.93 3.29
N GLN A 323 6.83 17.05 2.45
CA GLN A 323 6.99 17.34 1.03
C GLN A 323 5.76 16.79 0.31
N TYR A 324 5.03 17.66 -0.39
CA TYR A 324 3.99 17.23 -1.30
C TYR A 324 4.59 16.90 -2.66
N PHE A 325 4.13 15.76 -3.18
CA PHE A 325 4.39 15.27 -4.52
C PHE A 325 3.08 15.20 -5.28
N TRP A 326 3.16 15.30 -6.61
CA TRP A 326 2.03 15.24 -7.51
C TRP A 326 2.20 14.15 -8.56
N GLU A 327 1.08 13.54 -8.91
CA GLU A 327 0.91 12.71 -10.09
C GLU A 327 -0.29 13.24 -10.86
N ALA A 328 -0.23 13.22 -12.19
CA ALA A 328 -1.35 13.67 -12.99
C ALA A 328 -1.41 12.97 -14.34
N PHE A 329 -2.60 12.51 -14.72
CA PHE A 329 -2.80 11.76 -15.96
C PHE A 329 -4.10 12.18 -16.65
N PRO A 330 -4.09 12.34 -17.98
CA PRO A 330 -5.32 12.44 -18.78
C PRO A 330 -6.25 11.25 -18.51
N ALA A 331 -7.49 11.54 -18.16
CA ALA A 331 -8.53 10.55 -17.89
C ALA A 331 -9.26 10.18 -19.19
N GLY A 332 -9.73 8.93 -19.28
CA GLY A 332 -10.47 8.43 -20.43
C GLY A 332 -11.96 8.81 -20.42
N SER A 333 -12.42 9.61 -19.44
CA SER A 333 -13.81 10.06 -19.33
C SER A 333 -14.15 11.27 -20.20
N GLY A 334 -13.15 11.97 -20.73
CA GLY A 334 -13.32 13.14 -21.61
C GLY A 334 -11.98 13.80 -21.96
N GLU A 335 -11.93 14.55 -23.06
CA GLU A 335 -10.68 15.13 -23.58
C GLU A 335 -10.00 16.11 -22.59
N SER A 336 -10.81 16.89 -21.89
CA SER A 336 -10.35 17.84 -20.86
C SER A 336 -10.39 17.27 -19.44
N ASP A 337 -10.60 15.96 -19.28
CA ASP A 337 -10.70 15.31 -17.98
C ASP A 337 -9.31 14.84 -17.55
N ARG A 338 -8.89 15.21 -16.35
CA ARG A 338 -7.57 14.86 -15.80
C ARG A 338 -7.74 14.37 -14.38
N THR A 339 -7.03 13.29 -14.06
CA THR A 339 -6.89 12.84 -12.67
C THR A 339 -5.59 13.38 -12.10
N THR A 340 -5.68 14.08 -10.99
CA THR A 340 -4.56 14.69 -10.27
C THR A 340 -4.54 14.18 -8.84
N TYR A 341 -3.38 13.69 -8.41
CA TYR A 341 -3.11 13.21 -7.07
C TYR A 341 -2.07 14.11 -6.41
N MET A 342 -2.25 14.39 -5.13
CA MET A 342 -1.24 14.94 -4.23
C MET A 342 -0.98 13.94 -3.12
N PHE A 343 0.28 13.63 -2.87
CA PHE A 343 0.66 12.65 -1.87
C PHE A 343 1.91 13.06 -1.10
N ALA A 344 2.12 12.41 0.05
CA ALA A 344 3.30 12.60 0.86
C ALA A 344 3.72 11.29 1.53
N TYR A 345 5.03 11.04 1.55
CA TYR A 345 5.64 9.98 2.35
C TYR A 345 5.88 10.45 3.78
N MET A 346 5.42 9.68 4.76
CA MET A 346 5.53 10.01 6.17
C MET A 346 5.64 8.75 7.04
N ASP A 347 5.98 8.95 8.32
CA ASP A 347 5.79 7.92 9.34
C ASP A 347 4.33 7.90 9.82
N ALA A 348 3.99 6.97 10.71
CA ALA A 348 2.66 6.92 11.33
C ALA A 348 2.61 7.63 12.70
N GLN A 349 3.33 8.73 12.92
CA GLN A 349 3.26 9.44 14.21
C GLN A 349 1.87 10.08 14.45
N PRO A 350 1.40 10.19 15.71
CA PRO A 350 0.14 10.85 16.06
C PRO A 350 -0.01 12.29 15.54
N SER A 351 1.10 13.00 15.36
CA SER A 351 1.11 14.38 14.88
C SER A 351 0.83 14.54 13.37
N ARG A 352 0.84 13.46 12.60
CA ARG A 352 0.63 13.51 11.14
C ARG A 352 -0.80 13.95 10.78
N PRO A 353 -1.00 14.67 9.66
CA PRO A 353 -2.32 15.18 9.30
C PRO A 353 -3.32 14.06 8.96
N SER A 354 -4.60 14.41 8.99
CA SER A 354 -5.67 13.62 8.40
C SER A 354 -5.68 13.77 6.87
N LEU A 355 -6.33 12.84 6.17
CA LEU A 355 -6.60 12.92 4.74
C LEU A 355 -7.46 14.15 4.42
N GLU A 356 -8.43 14.49 5.26
CA GLU A 356 -9.20 15.73 5.08
C GLU A 356 -8.32 16.99 5.19
N SER A 357 -7.37 17.02 6.14
CA SER A 357 -6.42 18.14 6.22
C SER A 357 -5.54 18.23 4.98
N MET A 358 -5.13 17.10 4.39
CA MET A 358 -4.39 17.10 3.13
C MET A 358 -5.25 17.54 1.95
N LEU A 359 -6.57 17.28 1.96
CA LEU A 359 -7.50 17.79 0.95
C LEU A 359 -7.61 19.31 1.01
N GLU A 360 -7.61 19.91 2.20
CA GLU A 360 -7.57 21.38 2.31
C GLU A 360 -6.33 21.98 1.65
N ASP A 361 -5.15 21.39 1.87
CA ASP A 361 -3.91 21.79 1.20
C ASP A 361 -4.00 21.56 -0.32
N TYR A 362 -4.61 20.45 -0.76
CA TYR A 362 -4.82 20.13 -2.16
C TYR A 362 -5.64 21.22 -2.88
N TRP A 363 -6.75 21.68 -2.29
CA TRP A 363 -7.60 22.72 -2.89
C TRP A 363 -6.90 24.07 -3.04
N GLN A 364 -5.88 24.32 -2.23
CA GLN A 364 -5.07 25.54 -2.29
C GLN A 364 -3.94 25.43 -3.31
N LEU A 365 -3.26 24.28 -3.37
CA LEU A 365 -2.05 24.10 -4.16
C LEU A 365 -2.31 23.62 -5.58
N MET A 366 -3.41 22.89 -5.83
CA MET A 366 -3.68 22.30 -7.14
C MET A 366 -3.79 23.33 -8.28
N PRO A 367 -4.44 24.51 -8.10
CA PRO A 367 -4.47 25.52 -9.15
C PRO A 367 -3.08 25.97 -9.62
N GLN A 368 -2.16 26.18 -8.67
CA GLN A 368 -0.78 26.57 -8.98
C GLN A 368 -0.03 25.46 -9.70
N TYR A 369 -0.24 24.21 -9.30
CA TYR A 369 0.39 23.05 -9.92
C TYR A 369 -0.08 22.84 -11.37
N GLN A 370 -1.39 22.90 -11.62
CA GLN A 370 -1.98 22.67 -12.95
C GLN A 370 -2.02 23.92 -13.83
N GLY A 371 -1.63 25.08 -13.31
CA GLY A 371 -1.67 26.35 -14.05
C GLY A 371 -3.08 26.83 -14.38
N VAL A 372 -4.06 26.55 -13.49
CA VAL A 372 -5.42 27.10 -13.58
C VAL A 372 -5.60 28.22 -12.57
N GLU A 373 -6.48 29.18 -12.81
CA GLU A 373 -6.61 30.35 -11.93
C GLU A 373 -7.22 29.97 -10.58
N SER A 374 -8.19 29.05 -10.59
CA SER A 374 -8.84 28.58 -9.37
C SER A 374 -9.54 27.23 -9.56
N MET A 375 -9.94 26.60 -8.44
CA MET A 375 -10.69 25.35 -8.47
C MET A 375 -12.09 25.50 -9.09
N GLU A 376 -12.67 26.70 -9.05
CA GLU A 376 -14.02 27.01 -9.52
C GLU A 376 -14.14 26.97 -11.05
N GLN A 377 -13.01 27.02 -11.77
CA GLN A 377 -12.96 26.82 -13.22
C GLN A 377 -13.09 25.35 -13.64
N LEU A 378 -12.90 24.43 -12.69
CA LEU A 378 -12.90 23.00 -12.95
C LEU A 378 -14.17 22.36 -12.40
N GLU A 379 -14.74 21.45 -13.20
CA GLU A 379 -15.81 20.58 -12.73
C GLU A 379 -15.18 19.36 -12.03
N VAL A 380 -15.31 19.29 -10.71
CA VAL A 380 -14.84 18.12 -9.95
C VAL A 380 -15.82 16.96 -10.16
N LEU A 381 -15.36 15.91 -10.86
CA LEU A 381 -16.15 14.72 -11.17
C LEU A 381 -16.09 13.70 -10.04
N ARG A 382 -14.92 13.58 -9.38
CA ARG A 382 -14.67 12.60 -8.33
C ARG A 382 -13.57 13.08 -7.40
N ILE A 383 -13.70 12.80 -6.10
CA ILE A 383 -12.64 12.98 -5.10
C ILE A 383 -12.04 11.61 -4.76
N LEU A 384 -10.73 11.58 -4.58
CA LEU A 384 -9.90 10.41 -4.32
C LEU A 384 -9.13 10.62 -3.03
N PHE A 385 -9.06 9.59 -2.19
CA PHE A 385 -8.27 9.63 -0.96
C PHE A 385 -7.93 8.22 -0.51
N GLY A 386 -6.80 8.07 0.19
CA GLY A 386 -6.37 6.82 0.76
C GLY A 386 -5.02 6.93 1.44
N PHE A 387 -4.65 5.88 2.17
CA PHE A 387 -3.30 5.74 2.70
C PHE A 387 -2.81 4.32 2.50
N PHE A 388 -1.51 4.19 2.23
CA PHE A 388 -0.85 2.93 1.92
C PHE A 388 0.25 2.66 2.94
N PRO A 389 0.04 1.71 3.87
CA PRO A 389 1.07 1.33 4.81
C PRO A 389 2.19 0.54 4.11
N THR A 390 3.42 0.79 4.52
CA THR A 390 4.62 0.05 4.10
C THR A 390 5.32 -0.55 5.29
N TYR A 391 5.89 -1.74 5.07
CA TYR A 391 6.61 -2.47 6.10
C TYR A 391 7.95 -2.92 5.54
N ARG A 392 9.04 -2.68 6.28
CA ARG A 392 10.41 -3.06 5.90
C ARG A 392 10.58 -4.56 5.75
N GLU A 393 9.87 -5.33 6.58
CA GLU A 393 9.75 -6.78 6.46
C GLU A 393 8.74 -7.13 5.36
N SER A 394 9.17 -6.91 4.12
CA SER A 394 8.45 -7.30 2.91
C SER A 394 9.43 -7.85 1.85
N PRO A 395 9.03 -8.82 1.01
CA PRO A 395 7.71 -9.43 0.98
C PRO A 395 7.42 -10.30 2.22
N LEU A 396 6.14 -10.35 2.60
CA LEU A 396 5.66 -11.10 3.75
C LEU A 396 5.81 -12.61 3.49
N ARG A 397 6.46 -13.30 4.42
CA ARG A 397 6.61 -14.75 4.35
C ARG A 397 5.32 -15.44 4.82
N PRO A 398 4.87 -16.51 4.17
CA PRO A 398 3.76 -17.32 4.65
C PRO A 398 3.99 -17.82 6.08
N GLY A 399 3.01 -17.62 6.97
CA GLY A 399 3.08 -18.15 8.34
C GLY A 399 2.66 -19.61 8.45
N TRP A 400 1.83 -20.08 7.50
CA TRP A 400 1.20 -21.40 7.53
C TRP A 400 1.40 -22.16 6.22
N ASN A 401 1.40 -23.49 6.30
CA ASN A 401 1.40 -24.32 5.11
C ASN A 401 0.15 -24.05 4.28
N ARG A 402 0.24 -24.25 2.96
CA ARG A 402 -0.89 -24.15 2.02
C ARG A 402 -1.55 -22.77 1.99
N THR A 403 -0.86 -21.72 2.43
CA THR A 403 -1.29 -20.32 2.32
C THR A 403 -0.20 -19.50 1.64
N LEU A 404 -0.57 -18.62 0.71
CA LEU A 404 0.36 -17.73 0.00
C LEU A 404 -0.26 -16.35 -0.17
N GLN A 405 0.44 -15.29 0.24
CA GLN A 405 0.01 -13.91 -0.04
C GLN A 405 0.53 -13.47 -1.42
N ILE A 406 -0.26 -12.73 -2.18
CA ILE A 406 0.14 -12.09 -3.44
C ILE A 406 -0.36 -10.65 -3.52
N GLY A 407 0.14 -9.89 -4.51
CA GLY A 407 -0.23 -8.47 -4.67
C GLY A 407 0.04 -7.69 -3.40
N ASP A 408 -0.84 -6.76 -3.08
CA ASP A 408 -0.77 -5.94 -1.87
C ASP A 408 -0.68 -6.76 -0.58
N ALA A 409 -1.35 -7.91 -0.48
CA ALA A 409 -1.30 -8.76 0.71
C ALA A 409 0.12 -9.28 1.00
N SER A 410 0.93 -9.46 -0.05
CA SER A 410 2.33 -9.88 0.10
C SER A 410 3.27 -8.74 0.50
N GLY A 411 2.85 -7.48 0.36
CA GLY A 411 3.73 -6.32 0.53
C GLY A 411 4.86 -6.22 -0.51
N ILE A 412 4.78 -6.96 -1.63
CA ILE A 412 5.83 -6.95 -2.67
C ILE A 412 5.80 -5.68 -3.55
N GLN A 413 4.74 -4.87 -3.45
CA GLN A 413 4.63 -3.62 -4.18
C GLN A 413 5.71 -2.61 -3.77
N SER A 414 6.09 -1.73 -4.70
CA SER A 414 7.09 -0.69 -4.43
C SER A 414 6.60 0.28 -3.35
N PRO A 415 7.44 0.61 -2.36
CA PRO A 415 7.12 1.65 -1.38
C PRO A 415 7.18 3.07 -1.97
N LEU A 416 7.53 3.22 -3.25
CA LEU A 416 7.57 4.48 -3.97
C LEU A 416 6.26 4.70 -4.76
N SER A 417 5.93 3.83 -5.71
CA SER A 417 4.79 4.03 -6.61
C SER A 417 3.46 3.46 -6.11
N PHE A 418 3.48 2.48 -5.19
CA PHE A 418 2.27 1.74 -4.75
C PHE A 418 1.43 1.12 -5.89
N GLY A 419 2.05 0.89 -7.06
CA GLY A 419 1.37 0.37 -8.25
C GLY A 419 1.13 -1.14 -8.21
N GLY A 420 0.13 -1.60 -7.45
CA GLY A 420 -0.18 -3.03 -7.27
C GLY A 420 -0.55 -3.78 -8.57
N PHE A 421 -1.28 -3.13 -9.50
CA PHE A 421 -1.66 -3.74 -10.78
C PHE A 421 -0.44 -3.94 -11.70
N GLY A 422 0.35 -2.88 -11.95
CA GLY A 422 1.55 -2.96 -12.78
C GLY A 422 2.57 -3.97 -12.23
N ALA A 423 2.78 -3.98 -10.91
CA ALA A 423 3.62 -4.98 -10.26
C ALA A 423 3.10 -6.41 -10.46
N LEU A 424 1.80 -6.65 -10.31
CA LEU A 424 1.21 -7.96 -10.57
C LEU A 424 1.40 -8.39 -12.01
N MET A 425 1.17 -7.51 -12.99
CA MET A 425 1.33 -7.83 -14.42
C MET A 425 2.77 -8.22 -14.75
N ARG A 426 3.75 -7.41 -14.32
CA ARG A 426 5.19 -7.71 -14.51
C ARG A 426 5.60 -9.07 -13.94
N HIS A 427 4.97 -9.51 -12.86
CA HIS A 427 5.34 -10.74 -12.16
C HIS A 427 4.41 -11.92 -12.43
N LEU A 428 3.31 -11.72 -13.17
CA LEU A 428 2.31 -12.74 -13.43
C LEU A 428 2.91 -14.02 -14.04
N PRO A 429 3.78 -13.98 -15.08
CA PRO A 429 4.35 -15.19 -15.65
C PRO A 429 5.14 -16.02 -14.63
N ARG A 430 5.95 -15.34 -13.82
CA ARG A 430 6.78 -15.94 -12.76
C ARG A 430 5.92 -16.56 -11.66
N ILE A 431 4.94 -15.81 -11.15
CA ILE A 431 4.05 -16.28 -10.07
C ILE A 431 3.20 -17.46 -10.56
N ARG A 432 2.63 -17.36 -11.78
CA ARG A 432 1.88 -18.45 -12.43
C ARG A 432 2.71 -19.73 -12.52
N GLY A 433 3.93 -19.63 -13.06
CA GLY A 433 4.84 -20.76 -13.21
C GLY A 433 5.20 -21.39 -11.86
N ALA A 434 5.51 -20.56 -10.88
CA ALA A 434 5.91 -21.01 -9.55
C ALA A 434 4.79 -21.72 -8.78
N VAL A 435 3.57 -21.15 -8.79
CA VAL A 435 2.39 -21.76 -8.17
C VAL A 435 2.02 -23.06 -8.89
N THR A 436 2.07 -23.08 -10.22
CA THR A 436 1.78 -24.28 -11.03
C THR A 436 2.71 -25.43 -10.66
N GLU A 437 4.01 -25.17 -10.55
CA GLU A 437 4.98 -26.19 -10.18
C GLU A 437 4.78 -26.65 -8.73
N ALA A 438 4.55 -25.73 -7.80
CA ALA A 438 4.30 -26.05 -6.38
C ALA A 438 3.09 -26.99 -6.23
N LEU A 439 2.00 -26.74 -6.96
CA LEU A 439 0.81 -27.59 -7.00
C LEU A 439 1.09 -28.96 -7.63
N LYS A 440 1.83 -29.02 -8.74
CA LYS A 440 2.13 -30.29 -9.43
C LYS A 440 2.99 -31.24 -8.59
N VAL A 441 3.90 -30.70 -7.79
CA VAL A 441 4.86 -31.49 -7.00
C VAL A 441 4.54 -31.52 -5.50
N ASP A 442 3.33 -31.06 -5.14
CA ASP A 442 2.79 -30.92 -3.77
C ASP A 442 3.83 -30.38 -2.77
N THR A 443 4.41 -29.23 -3.13
CA THR A 443 5.43 -28.53 -2.35
C THR A 443 4.84 -27.21 -1.84
N LEU A 444 3.79 -27.40 -1.02
CA LEU A 444 2.90 -26.35 -0.49
C LEU A 444 3.16 -26.07 1.00
N ASP A 445 4.33 -26.45 1.51
CA ASP A 445 4.76 -26.02 2.85
C ASP A 445 5.17 -24.54 2.83
N LYS A 446 5.09 -23.89 4.00
CA LYS A 446 5.33 -22.45 4.11
C LYS A 446 6.73 -22.03 3.67
N GLN A 447 7.75 -22.86 3.89
CA GLN A 447 9.13 -22.54 3.48
C GLN A 447 9.26 -22.56 1.96
N SER A 448 8.66 -23.56 1.30
CA SER A 448 8.65 -23.67 -0.15
C SER A 448 7.82 -22.59 -0.82
N LEU A 449 6.66 -22.23 -0.24
CA LEU A 449 5.81 -21.13 -0.74
C LEU A 449 6.48 -19.76 -0.55
N ALA A 450 7.25 -19.57 0.53
CA ALA A 450 8.01 -18.34 0.75
C ALA A 450 9.00 -18.04 -0.38
N ALA A 451 9.50 -19.06 -1.09
CA ALA A 451 10.40 -18.88 -2.23
C ALA A 451 9.71 -18.29 -3.48
N ILE A 452 8.37 -18.31 -3.55
CA ILE A 452 7.60 -17.68 -4.63
C ILE A 452 7.64 -16.16 -4.51
N ASN A 453 7.54 -15.61 -3.29
CA ASN A 453 7.73 -14.19 -3.03
C ASN A 453 9.19 -13.93 -2.67
N ALA A 454 10.07 -14.10 -3.66
CA ALA A 454 11.49 -13.90 -3.48
C ALA A 454 11.83 -12.49 -3.00
N TYR A 455 12.88 -12.40 -2.19
CA TYR A 455 13.45 -11.14 -1.75
C TYR A 455 13.97 -10.34 -2.95
N SER A 456 13.60 -9.05 -3.02
CA SER A 456 14.09 -8.09 -4.01
C SER A 456 14.97 -7.04 -3.33
N PRO A 457 16.31 -7.15 -3.45
CA PRO A 457 17.23 -6.14 -2.94
C PRO A 457 16.90 -4.71 -3.37
N GLY A 458 16.49 -4.52 -4.62
CA GLY A 458 16.09 -3.21 -5.15
C GLY A 458 14.92 -2.61 -4.38
N LEU A 459 13.83 -3.36 -4.26
CA LEU A 459 12.63 -2.90 -3.55
C LEU A 459 12.86 -2.72 -2.05
N SER A 460 13.65 -3.59 -1.41
CA SER A 460 14.02 -3.39 0.00
C SER A 460 14.92 -2.15 0.19
N GLY A 461 15.83 -1.88 -0.75
CA GLY A 461 16.63 -0.66 -0.77
C GLY A 461 15.81 0.61 -0.99
N ALA A 462 14.69 0.52 -1.71
CA ALA A 462 13.78 1.65 -1.94
C ALA A 462 13.19 2.24 -0.65
N TRP A 463 13.22 1.51 0.47
CA TRP A 463 12.84 2.06 1.77
C TRP A 463 13.71 3.25 2.20
N MET A 464 15.02 3.22 1.91
CA MET A 464 15.88 4.37 2.18
C MET A 464 15.48 5.56 1.32
N LEU A 465 15.11 5.34 0.05
CA LEU A 465 14.64 6.39 -0.84
C LEU A 465 13.36 7.02 -0.30
N GLN A 466 12.36 6.21 0.07
CA GLN A 466 11.13 6.68 0.71
C GLN A 466 11.43 7.51 1.97
N ARG A 467 12.31 7.03 2.83
CA ARG A 467 12.73 7.75 4.05
C ARG A 467 13.41 9.07 3.71
N ALA A 468 14.27 9.11 2.68
CA ALA A 468 14.91 10.33 2.22
C ALA A 468 13.91 11.34 1.64
N MET A 469 12.82 10.86 1.03
CA MET A 469 11.71 11.64 0.49
C MET A 469 10.66 12.05 1.53
N SER A 470 10.84 11.66 2.80
CA SER A 470 9.95 12.00 3.92
C SER A 470 10.59 13.02 4.84
N VAL A 471 9.76 13.76 5.59
CA VAL A 471 10.24 14.74 6.58
C VAL A 471 9.92 14.24 7.98
N ARG A 472 10.93 14.19 8.85
CA ARG A 472 10.79 13.68 10.22
C ARG A 472 10.35 14.78 11.19
N PRO A 473 9.44 14.49 12.13
CA PRO A 473 9.09 15.45 13.18
C PRO A 473 10.33 15.82 13.99
N GLY A 474 10.52 17.12 14.24
CA GLY A 474 11.56 17.65 15.15
C GLY A 474 12.98 17.74 14.59
N ASN A 475 13.32 17.09 13.47
CA ASN A 475 14.61 17.29 12.80
C ASN A 475 14.45 17.34 11.28
N PRO A 476 13.81 18.40 10.76
CA PRO A 476 13.59 18.53 9.33
C PRO A 476 14.84 19.05 8.59
N PRO A 477 15.11 18.59 7.36
CA PRO A 477 16.26 19.04 6.58
C PRO A 477 16.06 20.47 6.04
N ALA A 478 17.00 20.98 5.24
CA ALA A 478 16.80 22.21 4.47
C ALA A 478 15.53 22.10 3.60
N GLN A 479 14.83 23.22 3.36
CA GLN A 479 13.51 23.22 2.72
C GLN A 479 13.52 22.71 1.26
N ASP A 480 14.66 22.84 0.57
CA ASP A 480 14.91 22.41 -0.80
C ASP A 480 15.55 21.01 -0.89
N PHE A 481 15.94 20.40 0.24
CA PHE A 481 16.74 19.19 0.28
C PHE A 481 16.16 18.05 -0.57
N ILE A 482 14.85 17.79 -0.47
CA ILE A 482 14.20 16.69 -1.19
C ILE A 482 14.15 16.96 -2.69
N ASN A 483 13.81 18.19 -3.09
CA ASN A 483 13.77 18.59 -4.50
C ASN A 483 15.16 18.50 -5.14
N LYS A 484 16.18 18.93 -4.41
CA LYS A 484 17.58 18.88 -4.81
C LYS A 484 18.11 17.46 -4.95
N LEU A 485 17.84 16.61 -3.94
CA LEU A 485 18.17 15.19 -3.96
C LEU A 485 17.57 14.48 -5.18
N LEU A 486 16.27 14.67 -5.41
CA LEU A 486 15.57 14.00 -6.49
C LEU A 486 15.93 14.56 -7.86
N GLY A 487 16.01 15.89 -8.00
CA GLY A 487 16.38 16.51 -9.26
C GLY A 487 17.76 16.07 -9.75
N GLN A 488 18.75 15.94 -8.85
CA GLN A 488 20.06 15.40 -9.23
C GLN A 488 20.03 13.91 -9.57
N ASN A 489 19.27 13.11 -8.82
CA ASN A 489 19.09 11.69 -9.16
C ASN A 489 18.52 11.55 -10.57
N PHE A 490 17.48 12.31 -10.89
CA PHE A 490 16.83 12.26 -12.20
C PHE A 490 17.70 12.83 -13.32
N ALA A 491 18.45 13.91 -13.07
CA ALA A 491 19.44 14.43 -14.02
C ALA A 491 20.52 13.40 -14.35
N ALA A 492 21.03 12.68 -13.34
CA ALA A 492 22.01 11.62 -13.53
C ALA A 492 21.41 10.41 -14.27
N MET A 493 20.18 10.01 -13.97
CA MET A 493 19.48 8.93 -14.67
C MET A 493 19.20 9.27 -16.13
N GLU A 494 18.75 10.48 -16.42
CA GLU A 494 18.51 10.96 -17.79
C GLU A 494 19.80 10.96 -18.60
N LYS A 495 20.92 11.43 -18.02
CA LYS A 495 22.25 11.34 -18.64
C LYS A 495 22.69 9.91 -18.92
N ASN A 496 22.28 8.94 -18.09
CA ASN A 496 22.55 7.51 -18.29
C ASN A 496 21.61 6.84 -19.31
N GLY A 497 20.57 7.56 -19.78
CA GLY A 497 19.65 7.14 -20.83
C GLY A 497 18.50 6.24 -20.37
N ASP A 498 17.63 5.88 -21.32
CA ASP A 498 16.38 5.13 -21.11
C ASP A 498 16.58 3.78 -20.40
N ALA A 499 17.71 3.11 -20.63
CA ALA A 499 18.06 1.86 -19.96
C ALA A 499 18.27 1.99 -18.44
N THR A 500 18.44 3.23 -17.96
CA THR A 500 18.51 3.56 -16.53
C THR A 500 17.19 4.16 -16.05
N LEU A 501 16.66 5.13 -16.79
CA LEU A 501 15.49 5.90 -16.38
C LEU A 501 14.18 5.09 -16.40
N LYS A 502 13.88 4.38 -17.49
CA LYS A 502 12.59 3.69 -17.65
C LYS A 502 12.39 2.53 -16.67
N PRO A 503 13.37 1.63 -16.42
CA PRO A 503 13.21 0.62 -15.39
C PRO A 503 12.97 1.23 -14.01
N PHE A 504 13.71 2.29 -13.65
CA PHE A 504 13.56 2.95 -12.36
C PHE A 504 12.16 3.52 -12.15
N LEU A 505 11.62 4.21 -13.16
CA LEU A 505 10.25 4.75 -13.12
C LEU A 505 9.16 3.67 -13.08
N GLN A 506 9.50 2.41 -13.37
CA GLN A 506 8.62 1.24 -13.26
C GLN A 506 8.99 0.34 -12.06
N ASP A 507 9.69 0.90 -11.07
CA ASP A 507 10.15 0.23 -9.85
C ASP A 507 11.06 -0.98 -10.06
N VAL A 508 11.78 -1.03 -11.18
CA VAL A 508 12.83 -2.01 -11.41
C VAL A 508 14.19 -1.35 -11.21
N ILE A 509 14.80 -1.63 -10.06
CA ILE A 509 16.11 -1.12 -9.70
C ILE A 509 17.17 -2.15 -10.08
N GLN A 510 18.09 -1.76 -10.96
CA GLN A 510 19.21 -2.59 -11.42
C GLN A 510 20.54 -2.05 -10.87
N TRP A 511 21.49 -2.96 -10.59
CA TRP A 511 22.74 -2.60 -9.90
C TRP A 511 23.59 -1.58 -10.66
N ILE A 512 23.94 -1.85 -11.92
CA ILE A 512 24.84 -0.99 -12.71
C ILE A 512 24.21 0.39 -12.96
N PRO A 513 22.93 0.49 -13.41
CA PRO A 513 22.25 1.78 -13.52
C PRO A 513 22.25 2.57 -12.21
N LEU A 514 21.90 1.95 -11.09
CA LEU A 514 21.91 2.60 -9.77
C LEU A 514 23.31 3.08 -9.38
N ALA A 515 24.34 2.23 -9.55
CA ALA A 515 25.72 2.58 -9.23
C ALA A 515 26.23 3.79 -10.05
N LYS A 516 25.92 3.82 -11.35
CA LYS A 516 26.27 4.96 -12.23
C LYS A 516 25.57 6.25 -11.81
N THR A 517 24.29 6.17 -11.48
CA THR A 517 23.51 7.33 -11.02
C THR A 517 24.09 7.89 -9.72
N LEU A 518 24.36 7.03 -8.73
CA LEU A 518 24.94 7.44 -7.45
C LEU A 518 26.35 8.01 -7.61
N ALA A 519 27.20 7.39 -8.43
CA ALA A 519 28.54 7.91 -8.72
C ALA A 519 28.47 9.29 -9.41
N GLY A 520 27.57 9.45 -10.38
CA GLY A 520 27.33 10.74 -11.04
C GLY A 520 26.90 11.83 -10.06
N GLN A 521 26.00 11.49 -9.13
CA GLN A 521 25.55 12.40 -8.08
C GLN A 521 26.67 12.77 -7.10
N MET A 522 27.45 11.81 -6.62
CA MET A 522 28.57 12.07 -5.70
C MET A 522 29.63 12.99 -6.31
N VAL A 523 29.83 12.92 -7.64
CA VAL A 523 30.74 13.82 -8.37
C VAL A 523 30.13 15.20 -8.57
N ALA A 524 28.85 15.28 -8.94
CA ALA A 524 28.17 16.55 -9.20
C ALA A 524 27.92 17.35 -7.92
N GLU A 525 27.60 16.68 -6.81
CA GLU A 525 27.37 17.32 -5.53
C GLU A 525 27.85 16.48 -4.32
N PRO A 526 29.15 16.57 -3.99
CA PRO A 526 29.71 15.87 -2.82
C PRO A 526 29.05 16.27 -1.50
N GLY A 527 28.55 17.51 -1.39
CA GLY A 527 27.90 18.05 -0.19
C GLY A 527 26.58 17.38 0.16
N LEU A 528 25.94 16.67 -0.78
CA LEU A 528 24.66 16.01 -0.54
C LEU A 528 24.81 14.74 0.33
N VAL A 529 25.96 14.06 0.28
CA VAL A 529 26.24 12.85 1.07
C VAL A 529 26.13 13.10 2.59
N PRO A 530 26.80 14.11 3.18
CA PRO A 530 26.64 14.39 4.61
C PRO A 530 25.21 14.83 4.96
N ASP A 531 24.49 15.49 4.06
CA ASP A 531 23.10 15.90 4.31
C ASP A 531 22.13 14.71 4.28
N ILE A 532 22.31 13.78 3.34
CA ILE A 532 21.63 12.47 3.37
C ILE A 532 21.93 11.79 4.70
N LEU A 533 23.20 11.70 5.11
CA LEU A 533 23.59 11.03 6.36
C LEU A 533 22.94 11.66 7.59
N LYS A 534 22.86 13.00 7.67
CA LYS A 534 22.16 13.70 8.76
C LYS A 534 20.66 13.42 8.75
N HIS A 535 20.05 13.38 7.56
CA HIS A 535 18.60 13.22 7.39
C HIS A 535 18.14 11.78 7.64
N VAL A 536 18.75 10.80 6.95
CA VAL A 536 18.36 9.40 7.07
C VAL A 536 19.05 8.70 8.24
N GLY A 537 20.21 9.18 8.70
CA GLY A 537 20.97 8.58 9.80
C GLY A 537 21.82 7.37 9.38
N PRO A 538 22.91 7.08 10.13
CA PRO A 538 23.92 6.10 9.74
C PRO A 538 23.38 4.66 9.63
N PHE A 539 22.50 4.25 10.54
CA PHE A 539 21.94 2.90 10.52
C PHE A 539 21.06 2.62 9.30
N ALA A 540 20.36 3.63 8.79
CA ALA A 540 19.56 3.47 7.58
C ALA A 540 20.45 3.32 6.34
N LEU A 541 21.53 4.09 6.28
CA LEU A 541 22.50 4.02 5.20
C LEU A 541 23.25 2.68 5.18
N LEU A 542 23.63 2.16 6.36
CA LEU A 542 24.25 0.84 6.48
C LEU A 542 23.32 -0.29 6.04
N ASP A 543 22.04 -0.24 6.43
CA ASP A 543 21.05 -1.21 5.97
C ASP A 543 20.83 -1.14 4.45
N TRP A 544 20.76 0.08 3.90
CA TRP A 544 20.70 0.26 2.45
C TRP A 544 21.93 -0.29 1.73
N LEU A 545 23.14 -0.08 2.27
CA LEU A 545 24.38 -0.61 1.69
C LEU A 545 24.35 -2.15 1.62
N ARG A 546 23.78 -2.82 2.63
CA ARG A 546 23.55 -4.27 2.60
C ARG A 546 22.65 -4.67 1.42
N HIS A 547 21.58 -3.92 1.17
CA HIS A 547 20.69 -4.15 0.03
C HIS A 547 21.37 -3.87 -1.31
N PHE A 548 22.19 -2.82 -1.39
CA PHE A 548 22.97 -2.48 -2.58
C PHE A 548 23.99 -3.59 -2.93
N ILE A 549 24.72 -4.11 -1.94
CA ILE A 549 25.63 -5.24 -2.12
C ILE A 549 24.86 -6.49 -2.54
N ALA A 550 23.71 -6.77 -1.90
CA ALA A 550 22.86 -7.89 -2.28
C ALA A 550 22.35 -7.77 -3.73
N LEU A 551 22.03 -6.55 -4.20
CA LEU A 551 21.62 -6.29 -5.58
C LEU A 551 22.75 -6.63 -6.57
N GLY A 552 23.99 -6.23 -6.25
CA GLY A 552 25.18 -6.60 -7.03
C GLY A 552 25.42 -8.10 -7.05
N THR A 553 25.32 -8.76 -5.89
CA THR A 553 25.45 -10.23 -5.77
C THR A 553 24.38 -10.95 -6.58
N TYR A 554 23.11 -10.53 -6.50
CA TYR A 554 22.02 -11.13 -7.27
C TYR A 554 22.23 -10.93 -8.77
N SER A 555 22.72 -9.76 -9.18
CA SER A 555 23.05 -9.49 -10.57
C SER A 555 24.13 -10.45 -11.07
N ALA A 556 25.23 -10.62 -10.32
CA ALA A 556 26.30 -11.55 -10.67
C ALA A 556 25.84 -13.01 -10.67
N LEU A 557 25.03 -13.43 -9.69
CA LEU A 557 24.46 -14.78 -9.65
C LEU A 557 23.54 -15.04 -10.84
N ASN A 558 22.71 -14.08 -11.22
CA ASN A 558 21.83 -14.19 -12.38
C ASN A 558 22.62 -14.28 -13.69
N THR A 559 23.67 -13.48 -13.88
CA THR A 559 24.42 -13.46 -15.15
C THR A 559 25.46 -14.57 -15.27
N VAL A 560 26.10 -14.97 -14.17
CA VAL A 560 27.23 -15.92 -14.18
C VAL A 560 26.82 -17.30 -13.68
N ALA A 561 26.15 -17.39 -12.53
CA ALA A 561 25.86 -18.69 -11.91
C ALA A 561 24.61 -19.35 -12.49
N ALA A 562 23.55 -18.59 -12.82
CA ALA A 562 22.29 -19.15 -13.30
C ALA A 562 22.43 -20.04 -14.56
N PRO A 563 23.22 -19.66 -15.58
CA PRO A 563 23.43 -20.52 -16.75
C PRO A 563 24.12 -21.85 -16.43
N LEU A 564 24.94 -21.90 -15.38
CA LEU A 564 25.66 -23.10 -14.95
C LEU A 564 24.79 -24.00 -14.06
N VAL A 565 23.96 -23.39 -13.21
CA VAL A 565 23.09 -24.09 -12.26
C VAL A 565 21.86 -24.69 -12.94
N ARG A 566 21.27 -24.01 -13.94
CA ARG A 566 20.04 -24.45 -14.59
C ARG A 566 20.10 -25.88 -15.17
N PRO A 567 21.11 -26.26 -15.99
CA PRO A 567 21.18 -27.60 -16.56
C PRO A 567 21.37 -28.71 -15.52
N ILE A 568 21.97 -28.38 -14.37
CA ILE A 568 22.13 -29.31 -13.24
C ILE A 568 20.79 -29.45 -12.50
N GLY A 569 20.11 -28.34 -12.27
CA GLY A 569 18.79 -28.30 -11.63
C GLY A 569 17.73 -29.10 -12.38
N ASP A 570 17.73 -29.03 -13.70
CA ASP A 570 16.75 -29.72 -14.57
C ASP A 570 16.83 -31.26 -14.42
N LYS A 571 18.00 -31.78 -14.04
CA LYS A 571 18.23 -33.22 -13.79
C LYS A 571 17.81 -33.69 -12.40
N LEU A 572 17.46 -32.78 -11.50
CA LEU A 572 17.06 -33.14 -10.14
C LEU A 572 15.64 -33.75 -10.11
N PRO A 573 15.33 -34.53 -9.05
CA PRO A 573 13.96 -34.92 -8.73
C PRO A 573 13.05 -33.70 -8.58
N ALA A 574 11.75 -33.90 -8.76
CA ALA A 574 10.75 -32.82 -8.88
C ALA A 574 10.86 -31.73 -7.79
N LYS A 575 10.99 -32.10 -6.51
CA LYS A 575 11.14 -31.15 -5.40
C LYS A 575 12.50 -30.42 -5.40
N GLY A 576 13.56 -31.10 -5.83
CA GLY A 576 14.89 -30.48 -5.98
C GLY A 576 14.90 -29.48 -7.13
N ARG A 577 14.28 -29.83 -8.26
CA ARG A 577 14.10 -28.96 -9.41
C ARG A 577 13.31 -27.70 -9.07
N TYR A 578 12.18 -27.86 -8.35
CA TYR A 578 11.40 -26.73 -7.84
C TYR A 578 12.27 -25.73 -7.06
N ARG A 579 13.11 -26.22 -6.12
CA ARG A 579 13.99 -25.36 -5.32
C ARG A 579 15.01 -24.62 -6.18
N VAL A 580 15.58 -25.28 -7.18
CA VAL A 580 16.51 -24.63 -8.10
C VAL A 580 15.78 -23.58 -8.94
N HIS A 581 14.62 -23.89 -9.53
CA HIS A 581 13.83 -22.93 -10.27
C HIS A 581 13.50 -21.68 -9.45
N ARG A 582 13.01 -21.84 -8.22
CA ARG A 582 12.70 -20.70 -7.33
C ARG A 582 13.95 -19.86 -6.99
N THR A 583 15.11 -20.50 -6.88
CA THR A 583 16.38 -19.81 -6.63
C THR A 583 16.84 -19.01 -7.85
N LEU A 584 16.75 -19.59 -9.05
CA LEU A 584 17.09 -18.91 -10.31
C LEU A 584 16.14 -17.73 -10.57
N GLU A 585 14.84 -17.91 -10.34
CA GLU A 585 13.85 -16.85 -10.42
C GLU A 585 14.12 -15.74 -9.40
N ALA A 586 14.52 -16.09 -8.17
CA ALA A 586 14.88 -15.11 -7.15
C ALA A 586 16.08 -14.25 -7.56
N TRP A 587 17.10 -14.84 -8.19
CA TRP A 587 18.25 -14.09 -8.71
C TRP A 587 17.84 -13.17 -9.87
N GLN A 588 17.04 -13.66 -10.81
CA GLN A 588 16.58 -12.86 -11.94
C GLN A 588 15.70 -11.69 -11.50
N TYR A 589 14.66 -11.98 -10.72
CA TYR A 589 13.74 -10.98 -10.19
C TYR A 589 14.44 -9.99 -9.24
N GLY A 590 15.22 -10.50 -8.28
CA GLY A 590 15.88 -9.65 -7.29
C GLY A 590 17.02 -8.78 -7.86
N SER A 591 17.54 -9.11 -9.05
CA SER A 591 18.48 -8.25 -9.78
C SER A 591 17.80 -7.24 -10.71
N GLY A 592 16.48 -7.32 -10.90
CA GLY A 592 15.76 -6.59 -11.94
C GLY A 592 16.11 -7.07 -13.36
N GLY A 593 16.67 -8.28 -13.50
CA GLY A 593 17.05 -8.87 -14.78
C GLY A 593 15.89 -9.52 -15.53
N ASP A 594 14.68 -9.45 -14.99
CA ASP A 594 13.42 -9.80 -15.66
C ASP A 594 12.84 -8.64 -16.47
N TYR A 595 13.32 -7.40 -16.27
CA TYR A 595 12.90 -6.25 -17.07
C TYR A 595 13.48 -6.26 -18.48
N ARG A 596 12.59 -6.01 -19.45
CA ARG A 596 12.93 -5.80 -20.86
C ARG A 596 12.49 -4.40 -21.24
N LEU A 597 13.37 -3.67 -21.91
CA LEU A 597 13.10 -2.30 -22.35
C LEU A 597 11.90 -2.27 -23.30
#